data_AF-A0A420XJB7-F1
#
_entry.id   AF-A0A420XJB7-F1
#
_cell.length_a   1.000
_cell.length_b   1.000
_cell.length_c   1.000
_cell.angle_alpha   90.00
_cell.angle_beta   90.00
_cell.angle_gamma   90.00
#
_symmetry.space_group_name_H-M   'P 1'
#
loop_
_entity.id
_entity.type
_entity.pdbx_description
1 polymer ?
#
loop_
_entity_poly.entity_id
_entity_poly.type
_entity_poly.pdbx_seq_one_letter_code
_entity_poly.pdbx_strand_id
1 'polypeptide(L)'
;MSKIKELSMAKNYMYYIGSACQRTYQESVEHVKESSAYLDEKGFSDFYELDPKKNIFIPKKSSESTLQKDLRFIKTGFGNPLFCMKWIGTYYEARASLRLLLEGNVPAFKQDAYVGAKLDILGSEDSLGWIHGINTSSFFVPIMSDNPQLIQFLINHRNDFEDKYKRTDTHSFFLKNTLLALAGDWQELKERAEVFLNEPKKVKEDNKRIPDHEFYVALCDKNIEGMEAALKKLLEPRAAKWAVYDNNLWFDFYLQMQVLMYAKIAAIHGFDLDIDSPIAPKELIEYKPLEHYEDPYDFMKEFDYDKPLEDWINAWKEKMAESKPKEELKKKKAFCPWFSKVKNIVEAIRVIYFTKN
;
A
#
# COMPACT_ATOMS: atom_id res chain seq x y z
N MET A 1 -0.03 36.21 -2.75
CA MET A 1 -1.33 35.51 -2.90
C MET A 1 -1.33 34.81 -4.25
N SER A 2 -0.93 33.53 -4.25
CA SER A 2 -0.96 32.68 -5.45
C SER A 2 -2.38 32.19 -5.65
N LYS A 3 -2.98 32.44 -6.82
CA LYS A 3 -4.27 31.88 -7.21
C LYS A 3 -4.11 30.37 -7.34
N ILE A 4 -4.53 29.62 -6.33
CA ILE A 4 -4.81 28.19 -6.45
C ILE A 4 -5.92 28.10 -7.50
N LYS A 5 -5.58 27.57 -8.67
CA LYS A 5 -6.55 27.17 -9.69
C LYS A 5 -7.46 26.16 -9.00
N GLU A 6 -8.74 26.46 -8.83
CA GLU A 6 -9.72 25.45 -8.43
C GLU A 6 -9.63 24.32 -9.45
N LEU A 7 -9.02 23.20 -9.05
CA LEU A 7 -8.99 21.99 -9.85
C LEU A 7 -10.42 21.47 -9.87
N SER A 8 -11.11 21.67 -10.99
CA SER A 8 -12.43 21.08 -11.21
C SER A 8 -12.28 19.56 -11.20
N MET A 9 -12.97 18.86 -10.29
CA MET A 9 -12.93 17.40 -10.19
C MET A 9 -13.30 16.74 -11.52
N ALA A 10 -12.67 15.61 -11.82
CA ALA A 10 -13.08 14.79 -12.94
C ALA A 10 -14.51 14.29 -12.67
N LYS A 11 -15.42 14.51 -13.61
CA LYS A 11 -16.85 14.18 -13.44
C LYS A 11 -17.11 12.69 -13.18
N ASN A 12 -16.16 11.83 -13.56
CA ASN A 12 -16.33 10.38 -13.59
C ASN A 12 -16.18 9.70 -12.22
N TYR A 13 -15.67 10.38 -11.18
CA TYR A 13 -15.38 9.76 -9.87
C TYR A 13 -16.17 10.39 -8.70
N MET A 14 -17.29 11.06 -8.99
CA MET A 14 -18.09 11.78 -7.99
C MET A 14 -19.12 10.93 -7.23
N TYR A 15 -19.27 9.64 -7.59
CA TYR A 15 -20.25 8.79 -6.94
C TYR A 15 -19.74 8.34 -5.56
N TYR A 16 -20.54 8.58 -4.52
CA TYR A 16 -20.17 8.28 -3.14
C TYR A 16 -20.85 7.00 -2.63
N ILE A 17 -20.05 5.99 -2.26
CA ILE A 17 -20.55 4.71 -1.73
C ILE A 17 -20.48 4.60 -0.20
N GLY A 18 -19.83 5.53 0.50
CA GLY A 18 -19.61 5.49 1.95
C GLY A 18 -18.13 5.71 2.27
N SER A 19 -17.73 5.75 3.54
CA SER A 19 -16.30 5.70 3.92
C SER A 19 -16.15 4.88 5.19
N ALA A 20 -15.10 4.05 5.28
CA ALA A 20 -14.84 3.23 6.45
C ALA A 20 -14.61 4.11 7.69
N CYS A 21 -14.06 5.31 7.48
CA CYS A 21 -13.84 6.31 8.52
C CYS A 21 -15.02 7.27 8.73
N GLN A 22 -16.19 6.99 8.13
CA GLN A 22 -17.41 7.82 8.25
C GLN A 22 -17.24 9.27 7.76
N ARG A 23 -16.24 9.53 6.91
CA ARG A 23 -16.03 10.83 6.25
C ARG A 23 -17.10 11.07 5.20
N THR A 24 -17.50 12.32 5.00
CA THR A 24 -18.20 12.75 3.79
C THR A 24 -17.29 12.61 2.55
N TYR A 25 -17.86 12.66 1.35
CA TYR A 25 -17.08 12.62 0.12
C TYR A 25 -16.00 13.73 0.10
N GLN A 26 -16.35 14.96 0.48
CA GLN A 26 -15.41 16.09 0.51
C GLN A 26 -14.29 15.88 1.54
N GLU A 27 -14.61 15.36 2.73
CA GLU A 27 -13.61 15.05 3.76
C GLU A 27 -12.69 13.90 3.32
N SER A 28 -13.20 12.90 2.61
CA SER A 28 -12.37 11.84 2.02
C SER A 28 -11.42 12.38 0.95
N VAL A 29 -11.91 13.25 0.05
CA VAL A 29 -11.06 13.91 -0.97
C VAL A 29 -9.98 14.77 -0.33
N GLU A 30 -10.30 15.56 0.69
CA GLU A 30 -9.29 16.37 1.39
C GLU A 30 -8.28 15.48 2.13
N HIS A 31 -8.72 14.38 2.75
CA HIS A 31 -7.82 13.44 3.40
C HIS A 31 -6.81 12.80 2.42
N VAL A 32 -7.28 12.38 1.24
CA VAL A 32 -6.42 11.85 0.16
C VAL A 32 -5.40 12.90 -0.26
N LYS A 33 -5.84 14.15 -0.45
CA LYS A 33 -4.99 15.28 -0.85
C LYS A 33 -3.95 15.64 0.22
N GLU A 34 -4.33 15.67 1.49
CA GLU A 34 -3.43 15.92 2.63
C GLU A 34 -2.33 14.84 2.73
N SER A 35 -2.70 13.56 2.54
CA SER A 35 -1.75 12.45 2.53
C SER A 35 -0.81 12.52 1.32
N SER A 36 -1.33 12.80 0.13
CA SER A 36 -0.52 12.96 -1.08
C SER A 36 0.48 14.13 -0.98
N ALA A 37 0.15 15.18 -0.21
CA ALA A 37 0.98 16.38 -0.09
C ALA A 37 2.35 16.11 0.58
N TYR A 38 2.51 15.00 1.29
CA TYR A 38 3.81 14.57 1.83
C TYR A 38 4.85 14.32 0.73
N LEU A 39 4.43 13.90 -0.48
CA LEU A 39 5.33 13.72 -1.62
C LEU A 39 5.88 15.04 -2.16
N ASP A 40 5.18 16.15 -1.89
CA ASP A 40 5.58 17.51 -2.27
C ASP A 40 6.21 18.28 -1.10
N GLU A 41 6.57 17.59 -0.02
CA GLU A 41 7.13 18.17 1.22
C GLU A 41 6.20 19.20 1.89
N LYS A 42 4.88 18.96 1.77
CA LYS A 42 3.80 19.82 2.28
C LYS A 42 2.81 19.05 3.15
N GLY A 43 3.24 17.94 3.74
CA GLY A 43 2.41 17.19 4.68
C GLY A 43 2.15 17.98 5.96
N PHE A 44 1.10 17.63 6.69
CA PHE A 44 0.79 18.28 7.98
C PHE A 44 1.99 18.26 8.94
N SER A 45 2.69 17.12 9.03
CA SER A 45 3.88 16.95 9.88
C SER A 45 5.15 17.62 9.33
N ASP A 46 5.05 18.30 8.19
CA ASP A 46 6.11 19.19 7.68
C ASP A 46 5.98 20.60 8.26
N PHE A 47 4.77 20.99 8.65
CA PHE A 47 4.49 22.29 9.25
C PHE A 47 4.33 22.23 10.77
N TYR A 48 3.92 21.08 11.31
CA TYR A 48 3.59 20.94 12.73
C TYR A 48 4.25 19.72 13.39
N GLU A 49 4.53 19.83 14.69
CA GLU A 49 5.00 18.75 15.55
C GLU A 49 4.20 18.72 16.87
N LEU A 50 4.02 17.54 17.48
CA LEU A 50 3.33 17.41 18.76
C LEU A 50 4.23 17.91 19.90
N ASP A 51 3.76 18.87 20.69
CA ASP A 51 4.36 19.20 21.98
C ASP A 51 3.93 18.14 23.01
N PRO A 52 4.83 17.24 23.45
CA PRO A 52 4.45 16.12 24.32
C PRO A 52 4.05 16.60 25.72
N LYS A 53 4.44 17.81 26.13
CA LYS A 53 4.07 18.35 27.45
C LYS A 53 2.68 18.97 27.45
N LYS A 54 2.30 19.56 26.32
CA LYS A 54 1.02 20.28 26.18
C LYS A 54 -0.05 19.48 25.46
N ASN A 55 0.33 18.39 24.80
CA ASN A 55 -0.54 17.59 23.95
C ASN A 55 -1.25 18.42 22.86
N ILE A 56 -0.52 19.37 22.26
CA ILE A 56 -0.99 20.22 21.17
C ILE A 56 0.03 20.23 20.03
N PHE A 57 -0.42 20.42 18.80
CA PHE A 57 0.46 20.64 17.66
C PHE A 57 1.00 22.07 17.66
N ILE A 58 2.32 22.21 17.51
CA ILE A 58 3.03 23.48 17.40
C ILE A 58 3.78 23.55 16.07
N PRO A 59 4.10 24.74 15.55
CA PRO A 59 4.91 24.85 14.33
C PRO A 59 6.23 24.10 14.45
N LYS A 60 6.52 23.25 13.47
CA LYS A 60 7.75 22.47 13.40
C LYS A 60 8.95 23.40 13.23
N LYS A 61 10.00 23.18 14.03
CA LYS A 61 11.23 23.99 13.97
C LYS A 61 12.24 23.49 12.95
N SER A 62 12.20 22.20 12.63
CA SER A 62 13.09 21.58 11.65
C SER A 62 12.70 21.99 10.24
N SER A 63 13.68 22.36 9.41
CA SER A 63 13.48 22.61 7.98
C SER A 63 13.40 21.32 7.14
N GLU A 64 13.77 20.17 7.71
CA GLU A 64 13.67 18.88 7.04
C GLU A 64 12.21 18.39 7.01
N SER A 65 11.73 18.09 5.80
CA SER A 65 10.41 17.49 5.59
C SER A 65 10.38 16.02 6.03
N THR A 66 9.19 15.47 6.15
CA THR A 66 8.94 14.08 6.53
C THR A 66 9.48 13.14 5.46
N LEU A 67 9.21 13.43 4.18
CA LEU A 67 9.78 12.68 3.06
C LEU A 67 11.31 12.71 3.07
N GLN A 68 11.93 13.88 3.26
CA GLN A 68 13.39 14.00 3.33
C GLN A 68 13.97 13.18 4.49
N LYS A 69 13.30 13.21 5.66
CA LYS A 69 13.68 12.43 6.83
C LYS A 69 13.60 10.92 6.55
N ASP A 70 12.52 10.45 5.92
CA ASP A 70 12.31 9.05 5.59
C ASP A 70 13.33 8.56 4.55
N LEU A 71 13.56 9.33 3.49
CA LEU A 71 14.59 9.05 2.49
C LEU A 71 16.00 9.04 3.10
N ARG A 72 16.28 9.91 4.07
CA ARG A 72 17.55 9.87 4.82
C ARG A 72 17.67 8.59 5.63
N PHE A 73 16.61 8.15 6.31
CA PHE A 73 16.59 6.91 7.08
C PHE A 73 16.85 5.71 6.17
N ILE A 74 16.18 5.64 5.02
CA ILE A 74 16.41 4.62 3.99
C ILE A 74 17.85 4.66 3.48
N LYS A 75 18.37 5.83 3.10
CA LYS A 75 19.74 5.99 2.61
C LYS A 75 20.78 5.52 3.64
N THR A 76 20.58 5.87 4.92
CA THR A 76 21.56 5.62 5.98
C THR A 76 21.40 4.30 6.71
N GLY A 77 20.27 3.60 6.52
CA GLY A 77 19.90 2.43 7.33
C GLY A 77 19.50 2.79 8.76
N PHE A 78 19.31 4.06 9.08
CA PHE A 78 19.00 4.54 10.43
C PHE A 78 17.50 4.40 10.74
N GLY A 79 17.16 4.07 11.99
CA GLY A 79 15.77 3.93 12.40
C GLY A 79 15.14 2.65 11.83
N ASN A 80 13.94 2.76 11.25
CA ASN A 80 13.28 1.67 10.53
C ASN A 80 13.04 2.06 9.06
N PRO A 81 14.04 1.88 8.17
CA PRO A 81 13.92 2.05 6.72
C PRO A 81 12.74 1.33 6.08
N LEU A 82 12.43 0.10 6.50
CA LEU A 82 11.35 -0.70 5.93
C LEU A 82 9.99 -0.02 6.20
N PHE A 83 9.79 0.47 7.43
CA PHE A 83 8.63 1.27 7.76
C PHE A 83 8.56 2.59 6.98
N CYS A 84 9.69 3.27 6.78
CA CYS A 84 9.77 4.47 5.94
C CYS A 84 9.35 4.17 4.48
N MET A 85 9.75 3.03 3.91
CA MET A 85 9.32 2.64 2.56
C MET A 85 7.81 2.47 2.49
N LYS A 86 7.19 1.74 3.44
CA LYS A 86 5.73 1.59 3.52
C LYS A 86 5.01 2.93 3.62
N TRP A 87 5.51 3.85 4.44
CA TRP A 87 4.94 5.20 4.55
C TRP A 87 5.05 6.04 3.30
N ILE A 88 6.17 5.97 2.59
CA ILE A 88 6.23 6.62 1.28
C ILE A 88 5.22 5.95 0.34
N GLY A 89 5.09 4.62 0.38
CA GLY A 89 4.12 3.84 -0.39
C GLY A 89 2.68 4.33 -0.19
N THR A 90 2.24 4.54 1.04
CA THR A 90 0.88 5.05 1.32
C THR A 90 0.64 6.45 0.77
N TYR A 91 1.66 7.31 0.72
CA TYR A 91 1.54 8.62 0.08
C TYR A 91 1.36 8.49 -1.44
N TYR A 92 2.01 7.51 -2.08
CA TYR A 92 1.81 7.21 -3.50
C TYR A 92 0.43 6.64 -3.80
N GLU A 93 -0.10 5.76 -2.95
CA GLU A 93 -1.48 5.27 -3.10
C GLU A 93 -2.51 6.41 -2.99
N ALA A 94 -2.32 7.32 -2.02
CA ALA A 94 -3.14 8.52 -1.91
C ALA A 94 -3.02 9.39 -3.18
N ARG A 95 -1.80 9.58 -3.70
CA ARG A 95 -1.61 10.32 -4.95
C ARG A 95 -2.28 9.64 -6.14
N ALA A 96 -2.20 8.31 -6.24
CA ALA A 96 -2.87 7.53 -7.28
C ALA A 96 -4.39 7.78 -7.26
N SER A 97 -5.02 7.74 -6.10
CA SER A 97 -6.43 8.12 -5.93
C SER A 97 -6.71 9.55 -6.41
N LEU A 98 -5.83 10.51 -6.07
CA LEU A 98 -5.95 11.90 -6.50
C LEU A 98 -5.87 12.08 -8.03
N ARG A 99 -5.02 11.28 -8.72
CA ARG A 99 -4.93 11.27 -10.20
C ARG A 99 -6.26 10.93 -10.84
N LEU A 100 -7.05 10.05 -10.23
CA LEU A 100 -8.39 9.73 -10.70
C LEU A 100 -9.35 10.89 -10.36
N LEU A 101 -9.47 11.26 -9.08
CA LEU A 101 -10.47 12.21 -8.59
C LEU A 101 -10.38 13.60 -9.21
N LEU A 102 -9.15 14.14 -9.36
CA LEU A 102 -8.95 15.51 -9.83
C LEU A 102 -8.61 15.58 -11.32
N GLU A 103 -7.91 14.58 -11.85
CA GLU A 103 -7.32 14.66 -13.19
C GLU A 103 -7.97 13.69 -14.19
N GLY A 104 -8.68 12.65 -13.72
CA GLY A 104 -9.14 11.55 -14.56
C GLY A 104 -8.00 10.83 -15.30
N ASN A 105 -6.80 10.88 -14.75
CA ASN A 105 -5.56 10.50 -15.43
C ASN A 105 -5.17 9.06 -15.09
N VAL A 106 -5.72 8.11 -15.85
CA VAL A 106 -5.46 6.67 -15.69
C VAL A 106 -3.97 6.31 -15.81
N PRO A 107 -3.20 6.82 -16.79
CA PRO A 107 -1.76 6.54 -16.84
C PRO A 107 -0.99 7.00 -15.60
N ALA A 108 -1.27 8.20 -15.08
CA ALA A 108 -0.62 8.68 -13.86
C ALA A 108 -1.06 7.87 -12.62
N PHE A 109 -2.34 7.47 -12.56
CA PHE A 109 -2.82 6.53 -11.54
C PHE A 109 -2.03 5.22 -11.55
N LYS A 110 -1.83 4.59 -12.73
CA LYS A 110 -1.07 3.34 -12.86
C LYS A 110 0.38 3.48 -12.39
N GLN A 111 1.04 4.58 -12.76
CA GLN A 111 2.40 4.87 -12.32
C GLN A 111 2.48 5.05 -10.79
N ASP A 112 1.58 5.83 -10.19
CA ASP A 112 1.57 6.06 -8.74
C ASP A 112 1.17 4.78 -7.98
N ALA A 113 0.23 3.99 -8.50
CA ALA A 113 -0.14 2.68 -7.95
C ALA A 113 1.03 1.68 -7.99
N TYR A 114 1.78 1.63 -9.10
CA TYR A 114 2.99 0.81 -9.21
C TYR A 114 4.01 1.18 -8.12
N VAL A 115 4.31 2.47 -7.94
CA VAL A 115 5.29 2.91 -6.94
C VAL A 115 4.81 2.60 -5.53
N GLY A 116 3.53 2.86 -5.23
CA GLY A 116 2.91 2.56 -3.94
C GLY A 116 3.03 1.07 -3.59
N ALA A 117 2.57 0.20 -4.49
CA ALA A 117 2.61 -1.24 -4.30
C ALA A 117 4.04 -1.79 -4.19
N LYS A 118 4.97 -1.32 -5.04
CA LYS A 118 6.38 -1.74 -4.96
C LYS A 118 6.98 -1.34 -3.61
N LEU A 119 6.78 -0.09 -3.16
CA LEU A 119 7.30 0.36 -1.86
C LEU A 119 6.74 -0.42 -0.68
N ASP A 120 5.47 -0.84 -0.73
CA ASP A 120 4.89 -1.69 0.31
C ASP A 120 5.57 -3.07 0.37
N ILE A 121 5.82 -3.70 -0.79
CA ILE A 121 6.61 -4.93 -0.89
C ILE A 121 8.02 -4.72 -0.32
N LEU A 122 8.73 -3.67 -0.77
CA LEU A 122 10.10 -3.38 -0.33
C LEU A 122 10.20 -3.10 1.18
N GLY A 123 9.14 -2.57 1.78
CA GLY A 123 9.06 -2.29 3.21
C GLY A 123 8.56 -3.46 4.07
N SER A 124 8.47 -4.67 3.52
CA SER A 124 8.08 -5.87 4.27
C SER A 124 9.13 -6.26 5.31
N GLU A 125 8.69 -6.67 6.50
CA GLU A 125 9.58 -7.11 7.59
C GLU A 125 9.81 -8.64 7.60
N ASP A 126 8.95 -9.37 6.90
CA ASP A 126 8.98 -10.80 6.63
C ASP A 126 8.38 -11.10 5.24
N SER A 127 8.39 -12.37 4.82
CA SER A 127 8.03 -12.81 3.47
C SER A 127 6.57 -12.53 3.06
N LEU A 128 5.68 -12.36 4.04
CA LEU A 128 4.27 -12.04 3.82
C LEU A 128 3.90 -10.66 4.37
N GLY A 129 4.88 -9.83 4.71
CA GLY A 129 4.68 -8.50 5.28
C GLY A 129 4.01 -7.47 4.36
N TRP A 130 3.79 -7.83 3.10
CA TRP A 130 3.05 -7.07 2.08
C TRP A 130 1.55 -7.44 2.02
N ILE A 131 1.12 -8.42 2.82
CA ILE A 131 -0.28 -8.80 2.97
C ILE A 131 -0.93 -7.98 4.09
N HIS A 132 -1.99 -7.26 3.74
CA HIS A 132 -2.76 -6.41 4.64
C HIS A 132 -4.21 -6.82 4.62
N GLY A 133 -4.72 -7.38 5.72
CA GLY A 133 -6.14 -7.72 5.82
C GLY A 133 -6.60 -8.56 4.62
N ILE A 134 -7.75 -8.26 4.04
CA ILE A 134 -8.31 -9.08 2.96
C ILE A 134 -7.65 -8.86 1.59
N ASN A 135 -8.13 -9.59 0.58
CA ASN A 135 -7.61 -9.56 -0.78
C ASN A 135 -7.60 -8.17 -1.44
N THR A 136 -8.67 -7.37 -1.32
CA THR A 136 -8.68 -6.01 -1.92
C THR A 136 -7.66 -5.08 -1.29
N SER A 137 -7.41 -5.19 0.01
CA SER A 137 -6.39 -4.39 0.71
C SER A 137 -4.96 -4.74 0.30
N SER A 138 -4.71 -6.01 -0.08
CA SER A 138 -3.36 -6.47 -0.47
C SER A 138 -3.10 -6.43 -1.98
N PHE A 139 -4.12 -6.74 -2.80
CA PHE A 139 -3.91 -7.01 -4.23
C PHE A 139 -4.46 -5.93 -5.16
N PHE A 140 -5.36 -5.05 -4.70
CA PHE A 140 -5.97 -4.06 -5.57
C PHE A 140 -4.93 -3.14 -6.21
N VAL A 141 -4.11 -2.46 -5.40
CA VAL A 141 -3.11 -1.50 -5.91
C VAL A 141 -2.11 -2.16 -6.88
N PRO A 142 -1.46 -3.29 -6.56
CA PRO A 142 -0.54 -3.93 -7.49
C PRO A 142 -1.22 -4.41 -8.78
N ILE A 143 -2.42 -5.02 -8.71
CA ILE A 143 -3.16 -5.47 -9.90
C ILE A 143 -3.58 -4.28 -10.78
N MET A 144 -4.12 -3.22 -10.18
CA MET A 144 -4.62 -2.05 -10.90
C MET A 144 -3.51 -1.16 -11.48
N SER A 145 -2.26 -1.36 -11.07
CA SER A 145 -1.10 -0.72 -11.69
C SER A 145 -0.88 -1.20 -13.13
N ASP A 146 -1.41 -2.37 -13.51
CA ASP A 146 -1.10 -3.10 -14.75
C ASP A 146 0.41 -3.37 -14.94
N ASN A 147 1.22 -3.36 -13.87
CA ASN A 147 2.64 -3.66 -13.99
C ASN A 147 2.87 -5.19 -14.07
N PRO A 148 3.46 -5.72 -15.17
CA PRO A 148 3.63 -7.17 -15.32
C PRO A 148 4.54 -7.81 -14.28
N GLN A 149 5.56 -7.10 -13.80
CA GLN A 149 6.48 -7.62 -12.77
C GLN A 149 5.80 -7.75 -11.41
N LEU A 150 4.96 -6.77 -11.03
CA LEU A 150 4.14 -6.87 -9.82
C LEU A 150 3.10 -8.00 -9.92
N ILE A 151 2.43 -8.13 -11.07
CA ILE A 151 1.50 -9.25 -11.30
C ILE A 151 2.24 -10.59 -11.17
N GLN A 152 3.41 -10.73 -11.79
CA GLN A 152 4.21 -11.95 -11.69
C GLN A 152 4.69 -12.22 -10.27
N PHE A 153 5.09 -11.19 -9.53
CA PHE A 153 5.43 -11.29 -8.11
C PHE A 153 4.27 -11.88 -7.30
N LEU A 154 3.04 -11.37 -7.47
CA LEU A 154 1.85 -11.90 -6.81
C LEU A 154 1.61 -13.38 -7.16
N ILE A 155 1.69 -13.73 -8.45
CA ILE A 155 1.51 -15.11 -8.93
C ILE A 155 2.53 -16.06 -8.29
N ASN A 156 3.78 -15.62 -8.13
CA ASN A 156 4.84 -16.44 -7.56
C ASN A 156 4.59 -16.79 -6.08
N HIS A 157 3.87 -15.94 -5.33
CA HIS A 157 3.56 -16.15 -3.90
C HIS A 157 2.24 -16.90 -3.65
N ARG A 158 1.55 -17.38 -4.70
CA ARG A 158 0.24 -18.06 -4.54
C ARG A 158 0.28 -19.29 -3.65
N ASN A 159 1.45 -19.93 -3.50
CA ASN A 159 1.65 -21.14 -2.71
C ASN A 159 2.06 -20.87 -1.25
N ASP A 160 2.20 -19.62 -0.84
CA ASP A 160 2.57 -19.26 0.53
C ASP A 160 1.37 -19.26 1.50
N PHE A 161 0.18 -19.49 0.97
CA PHE A 161 -1.09 -19.47 1.70
C PHE A 161 -1.64 -20.88 1.90
N GLU A 162 -2.40 -21.08 2.98
CA GLU A 162 -2.95 -22.38 3.35
C GLU A 162 -3.95 -22.93 2.32
N ASP A 163 -3.86 -24.24 2.11
CA ASP A 163 -4.68 -24.94 1.12
C ASP A 163 -6.12 -25.18 1.56
N LYS A 164 -6.42 -25.22 2.86
CA LYS A 164 -7.72 -25.73 3.33
C LYS A 164 -8.65 -24.61 3.75
N TYR A 165 -9.92 -24.73 3.33
CA TYR A 165 -10.97 -23.90 3.88
C TYR A 165 -11.18 -24.22 5.36
N LYS A 166 -11.02 -23.20 6.22
CA LYS A 166 -11.29 -23.27 7.66
C LYS A 166 -12.37 -22.25 7.98
N ARG A 167 -13.50 -22.69 8.52
CA ARG A 167 -14.61 -21.79 8.92
C ARG A 167 -14.21 -20.75 9.97
N THR A 168 -13.19 -21.04 10.77
CA THR A 168 -12.68 -20.15 11.81
C THR A 168 -11.65 -19.15 11.28
N ASP A 169 -11.13 -19.38 10.07
CA ASP A 169 -10.11 -18.56 9.44
C ASP A 169 -10.17 -18.75 7.91
N THR A 170 -10.90 -17.86 7.26
CA THR A 170 -11.11 -17.88 5.80
C THR A 170 -10.12 -16.99 5.05
N HIS A 171 -9.25 -16.28 5.78
CA HIS A 171 -8.39 -15.24 5.24
C HIS A 171 -7.38 -15.79 4.22
N SER A 172 -6.55 -16.75 4.65
CA SER A 172 -5.56 -17.40 3.79
C SER A 172 -6.21 -18.08 2.58
N PHE A 173 -7.39 -18.66 2.79
CA PHE A 173 -8.15 -19.32 1.73
C PHE A 173 -8.59 -18.34 0.62
N PHE A 174 -9.11 -17.17 0.97
CA PHE A 174 -9.55 -16.15 0.01
C PHE A 174 -8.39 -15.46 -0.72
N LEU A 175 -7.26 -15.24 -0.02
CA LEU A 175 -6.05 -14.72 -0.64
C LEU A 175 -5.55 -15.69 -1.72
N LYS A 176 -5.42 -16.98 -1.38
CA LYS A 176 -5.00 -18.00 -2.35
C LYS A 176 -5.93 -18.07 -3.57
N ASN A 177 -7.25 -18.04 -3.38
CA ASN A 177 -8.19 -18.06 -4.52
C ASN A 177 -7.97 -16.89 -5.49
N THR A 178 -7.71 -15.69 -4.96
CA THR A 178 -7.44 -14.52 -5.81
C THR A 178 -6.13 -14.69 -6.60
N LEU A 179 -5.09 -15.23 -5.97
CA LEU A 179 -3.80 -15.46 -6.62
C LEU A 179 -3.84 -16.61 -7.63
N LEU A 180 -4.60 -17.67 -7.38
CA LEU A 180 -4.86 -18.74 -8.35
C LEU A 180 -5.63 -18.22 -9.57
N ALA A 181 -6.61 -17.33 -9.35
CA ALA A 181 -7.34 -16.66 -10.43
C ALA A 181 -6.41 -15.78 -11.28
N LEU A 182 -5.51 -15.04 -10.62
CA LEU A 182 -4.49 -14.24 -11.31
C LEU A 182 -3.52 -15.13 -12.11
N ALA A 183 -3.10 -16.27 -11.54
CA ALA A 183 -2.17 -17.21 -12.17
C ALA A 183 -2.77 -18.03 -13.32
N GLY A 184 -4.09 -18.19 -13.36
CA GLY A 184 -4.77 -19.07 -14.31
C GLY A 184 -4.76 -20.55 -13.91
N ASP A 185 -4.65 -20.84 -12.61
CA ASP A 185 -4.64 -22.20 -12.07
C ASP A 185 -6.08 -22.72 -11.89
N TRP A 186 -6.77 -22.93 -13.01
CA TRP A 186 -8.23 -23.11 -13.08
C TRP A 186 -8.78 -24.30 -12.31
N GLN A 187 -8.09 -25.44 -12.35
CA GLN A 187 -8.57 -26.65 -11.70
C GLN A 187 -8.60 -26.47 -10.18
N GLU A 188 -7.48 -26.06 -9.59
CA GLU A 188 -7.41 -25.84 -8.14
C GLU A 188 -8.35 -24.71 -7.70
N LEU A 189 -8.40 -23.60 -8.46
CA LEU A 189 -9.33 -22.51 -8.16
C LEU A 189 -10.78 -22.97 -8.13
N LYS A 190 -11.20 -23.76 -9.13
CA LYS A 190 -12.59 -24.23 -9.25
C LYS A 190 -12.95 -25.15 -8.08
N GLU A 191 -12.11 -26.12 -7.77
CA GLU A 191 -12.31 -27.05 -6.66
C GLU A 191 -12.47 -26.28 -5.33
N ARG A 192 -11.58 -25.30 -5.08
CA ARG A 192 -11.66 -24.44 -3.88
C ARG A 192 -12.94 -23.62 -3.86
N ALA A 193 -13.30 -22.98 -4.97
CA ALA A 193 -14.50 -22.15 -5.02
C ALA A 193 -15.78 -22.96 -4.80
N GLU A 194 -15.86 -24.16 -5.36
CA GLU A 194 -16.98 -25.07 -5.14
C GLU A 194 -17.04 -25.58 -3.69
N VAL A 195 -15.90 -25.87 -3.05
CA VAL A 195 -15.86 -26.22 -1.61
C VAL A 195 -16.49 -25.11 -0.76
N PHE A 196 -16.13 -23.85 -1.02
CA PHE A 196 -16.76 -22.73 -0.33
C PHE A 196 -18.26 -22.68 -0.62
N LEU A 197 -18.67 -22.65 -1.89
CA LEU A 197 -20.08 -22.53 -2.29
C LEU A 197 -20.96 -23.67 -1.72
N ASN A 198 -20.44 -24.89 -1.66
CA ASN A 198 -21.18 -26.06 -1.18
C ASN A 198 -21.14 -26.27 0.35
N GLU A 199 -20.40 -25.45 1.11
CA GLU A 199 -20.38 -25.54 2.59
C GLU A 199 -21.79 -25.26 3.17
N PRO A 200 -22.47 -26.23 3.80
CA PRO A 200 -23.84 -26.05 4.30
C PRO A 200 -23.93 -25.10 5.49
N LYS A 201 -22.85 -24.92 6.27
CA LYS A 201 -22.85 -24.11 7.49
C LYS A 201 -21.85 -22.97 7.39
N LYS A 202 -22.01 -22.05 6.44
CA LYS A 202 -21.16 -20.85 6.38
C LYS A 202 -21.38 -19.93 7.58
N VAL A 203 -20.36 -19.17 7.94
CA VAL A 203 -20.51 -18.05 8.88
C VAL A 203 -21.26 -16.94 8.14
N LYS A 204 -22.15 -16.20 8.83
CA LYS A 204 -23.09 -15.26 8.17
C LYS A 204 -22.33 -14.15 7.43
N GLU A 205 -21.20 -13.75 7.99
CA GLU A 205 -20.28 -12.74 7.49
C GLU A 205 -19.68 -13.13 6.15
N ASP A 206 -19.48 -14.44 5.89
CA ASP A 206 -18.94 -14.94 4.62
C ASP A 206 -19.96 -14.93 3.49
N ASN A 207 -21.26 -14.72 3.76
CA ASN A 207 -22.26 -14.64 2.69
C ASN A 207 -21.97 -13.49 1.71
N LYS A 208 -21.27 -12.44 2.15
CA LYS A 208 -20.83 -11.35 1.27
C LYS A 208 -19.77 -11.79 0.24
N ARG A 209 -19.14 -12.96 0.45
CA ARG A 209 -18.11 -13.57 -0.40
C ARG A 209 -18.67 -14.59 -1.39
N ILE A 210 -19.98 -14.85 -1.37
CA ILE A 210 -20.61 -15.75 -2.34
C ILE A 210 -20.38 -15.26 -3.79
N PRO A 211 -20.60 -13.97 -4.12
CA PRO A 211 -20.34 -13.49 -5.48
C PRO A 211 -18.88 -13.68 -5.93
N ASP A 212 -17.92 -13.53 -5.01
CA ASP A 212 -16.49 -13.74 -5.30
C ASP A 212 -16.24 -15.17 -5.83
N HIS A 213 -16.86 -16.17 -5.21
CA HIS A 213 -16.66 -17.58 -5.59
C HIS A 213 -17.52 -18.00 -6.79
N GLU A 214 -18.71 -17.42 -6.96
CA GLU A 214 -19.48 -17.57 -8.20
C GLU A 214 -18.69 -17.01 -9.40
N PHE A 215 -18.04 -15.86 -9.22
CA PHE A 215 -17.13 -15.29 -10.22
C PHE A 215 -15.98 -16.25 -10.53
N TYR A 216 -15.31 -16.81 -9.53
CA TYR A 216 -14.20 -17.76 -9.76
C TYR A 216 -14.64 -19.00 -10.54
N VAL A 217 -15.79 -19.60 -10.20
CA VAL A 217 -16.32 -20.75 -10.94
C VAL A 217 -16.62 -20.37 -12.39
N ALA A 218 -17.28 -19.23 -12.61
CA ALA A 218 -17.58 -18.75 -13.95
C ALA A 218 -16.32 -18.41 -14.76
N LEU A 219 -15.28 -17.85 -14.13
CA LEU A 219 -13.97 -17.59 -14.74
C LEU A 219 -13.31 -18.89 -15.20
N CYS A 220 -13.26 -19.91 -14.34
CA CYS A 220 -12.73 -21.23 -14.71
C CYS A 220 -13.50 -21.87 -15.88
N ASP A 221 -14.82 -21.66 -15.94
CA ASP A 221 -15.69 -22.15 -17.01
C ASP A 221 -15.68 -21.26 -18.26
N LYS A 222 -14.92 -20.15 -18.26
CA LYS A 222 -14.89 -19.12 -19.32
C LYS A 222 -16.30 -18.58 -19.65
N ASN A 223 -17.18 -18.56 -18.64
CA ASN A 223 -18.55 -18.13 -18.76
C ASN A 223 -18.64 -16.61 -18.51
N ILE A 224 -18.61 -15.83 -19.59
CA ILE A 224 -18.67 -14.35 -19.54
C ILE A 224 -19.94 -13.86 -18.84
N GLU A 225 -21.10 -14.41 -19.21
CA GLU A 225 -22.37 -14.03 -18.59
C GLU A 225 -22.40 -14.36 -17.08
N GLY A 226 -21.81 -15.50 -16.70
CA GLY A 226 -21.68 -15.90 -15.30
C GLY A 226 -20.76 -14.99 -14.50
N MET A 227 -19.61 -14.59 -15.07
CA MET A 227 -18.68 -13.64 -14.45
C MET A 227 -19.37 -12.27 -14.26
N GLU A 228 -19.99 -11.75 -15.31
CA GLU A 228 -20.72 -10.48 -15.26
C GLU A 228 -21.86 -10.52 -14.23
N ALA A 229 -22.67 -11.58 -14.22
CA ALA A 229 -23.77 -11.74 -13.27
C ALA A 229 -23.29 -11.80 -11.82
N ALA A 230 -22.17 -12.46 -11.54
CA ALA A 230 -21.57 -12.48 -10.21
C ALA A 230 -21.10 -11.08 -9.78
N LEU A 231 -20.40 -10.36 -10.65
CA LEU A 231 -19.89 -9.02 -10.34
C LEU A 231 -21.01 -7.98 -10.21
N LYS A 232 -22.11 -8.08 -10.97
CA LYS A 232 -23.28 -7.20 -10.82
C LYS A 232 -23.90 -7.26 -9.42
N LYS A 233 -23.88 -8.43 -8.76
CA LYS A 233 -24.34 -8.57 -7.36
C LYS A 233 -23.54 -7.69 -6.39
N LEU A 234 -22.26 -7.46 -6.67
CA LEU A 234 -21.36 -6.63 -5.86
C LEU A 234 -21.51 -5.12 -6.14
N LEU A 235 -22.09 -4.76 -7.30
CA LEU A 235 -22.42 -3.38 -7.67
C LEU A 235 -23.75 -2.90 -7.08
N GLU A 236 -24.59 -3.81 -6.58
CA GLU A 236 -25.84 -3.46 -5.91
C GLU A 236 -25.60 -2.50 -4.74
N PRO A 237 -26.44 -1.44 -4.54
CA PRO A 237 -26.15 -0.37 -3.59
C PRO A 237 -25.85 -0.83 -2.17
N ARG A 238 -26.51 -1.90 -1.71
CA ARG A 238 -26.27 -2.49 -0.39
C ARG A 238 -24.92 -3.18 -0.31
N ALA A 239 -24.54 -3.95 -1.33
CA ALA A 239 -23.27 -4.65 -1.38
C ALA A 239 -22.10 -3.67 -1.51
N ALA A 240 -22.22 -2.67 -2.39
CA ALA A 240 -21.24 -1.61 -2.57
C ALA A 240 -20.95 -0.84 -1.26
N LYS A 241 -22.00 -0.48 -0.50
CA LYS A 241 -21.86 0.17 0.82
C LYS A 241 -21.14 -0.69 1.85
N TRP A 242 -21.32 -2.01 1.81
CA TRP A 242 -20.67 -2.92 2.76
C TRP A 242 -19.19 -3.15 2.43
N ALA A 243 -18.83 -3.14 1.15
CA ALA A 243 -17.46 -3.35 0.71
C ALA A 243 -16.50 -2.26 1.22
N VAL A 244 -17.00 -1.05 1.48
CA VAL A 244 -16.22 0.09 2.01
C VAL A 244 -15.39 -0.29 3.25
N TYR A 245 -15.94 -1.07 4.18
CA TYR A 245 -15.29 -1.41 5.46
C TYR A 245 -14.15 -2.44 5.33
N ASP A 246 -14.01 -3.03 4.16
CA ASP A 246 -13.11 -4.13 3.87
C ASP A 246 -12.00 -3.69 2.89
N ASN A 247 -11.82 -2.39 2.66
CA ASN A 247 -11.06 -1.86 1.52
C ASN A 247 -9.92 -0.90 1.88
N ASN A 248 -9.09 -0.56 0.88
CA ASN A 248 -8.04 0.45 1.00
C ASN A 248 -8.67 1.85 1.15
N LEU A 249 -8.26 2.57 2.19
CA LEU A 249 -8.83 3.85 2.62
C LEU A 249 -8.71 4.99 1.60
N TRP A 250 -7.83 4.85 0.59
CA TRP A 250 -7.66 5.87 -0.44
C TRP A 250 -8.70 5.75 -1.57
N PHE A 251 -9.35 4.58 -1.70
CA PHE A 251 -10.27 4.26 -2.80
C PHE A 251 -11.67 3.83 -2.33
N ASP A 252 -11.82 3.47 -1.06
CA ASP A 252 -13.01 2.86 -0.46
C ASP A 252 -14.32 3.64 -0.70
N PHE A 253 -14.23 4.95 -0.90
CA PHE A 253 -15.39 5.83 -0.87
C PHE A 253 -16.05 6.12 -2.21
N TYR A 254 -15.39 5.78 -3.31
CA TYR A 254 -15.89 6.03 -4.66
C TYR A 254 -15.68 4.86 -5.62
N LEU A 255 -14.85 3.87 -5.28
CA LEU A 255 -14.64 2.68 -6.10
C LEU A 255 -15.13 1.41 -5.39
N GLN A 256 -15.81 0.56 -6.15
CA GLN A 256 -16.01 -0.83 -5.80
C GLN A 256 -14.79 -1.65 -6.23
N MET A 257 -13.76 -1.62 -5.36
CA MET A 257 -12.46 -2.25 -5.57
C MET A 257 -12.53 -3.75 -5.89
N GLN A 258 -13.48 -4.48 -5.29
CA GLN A 258 -13.62 -5.92 -5.50
C GLN A 258 -14.03 -6.24 -6.95
N VAL A 259 -14.98 -5.47 -7.51
CA VAL A 259 -15.42 -5.63 -8.90
C VAL A 259 -14.31 -5.24 -9.87
N LEU A 260 -13.64 -4.11 -9.63
CA LEU A 260 -12.51 -3.68 -10.45
C LEU A 260 -11.38 -4.71 -10.48
N MET A 261 -10.99 -5.25 -9.31
CA MET A 261 -9.95 -6.27 -9.20
C MET A 261 -10.30 -7.55 -9.96
N TYR A 262 -11.53 -8.07 -9.81
CA TYR A 262 -11.96 -9.29 -10.50
C TYR A 262 -12.17 -9.08 -11.99
N ALA A 263 -12.78 -7.97 -12.40
CA ALA A 263 -12.92 -7.63 -13.81
C ALA A 263 -11.54 -7.43 -14.46
N LYS A 264 -10.56 -6.85 -13.74
CA LYS A 264 -9.17 -6.75 -14.21
C LYS A 264 -8.53 -8.12 -14.39
N ILE A 265 -8.71 -9.05 -13.44
CA ILE A 265 -8.23 -10.43 -13.59
C ILE A 265 -8.85 -11.08 -14.84
N ALA A 266 -10.16 -10.93 -15.05
CA ALA A 266 -10.81 -11.43 -16.26
C ALA A 266 -10.21 -10.81 -17.54
N ALA A 267 -9.94 -9.49 -17.54
CA ALA A 267 -9.32 -8.79 -18.65
C ALA A 267 -7.88 -9.24 -18.93
N ILE A 268 -7.08 -9.52 -17.90
CA ILE A 268 -5.73 -10.11 -18.01
C ILE A 268 -5.80 -11.46 -18.74
N HIS A 269 -6.85 -12.25 -18.51
CA HIS A 269 -7.10 -13.53 -19.18
C HIS A 269 -7.88 -13.40 -20.51
N GLY A 270 -8.08 -12.18 -21.01
CA GLY A 270 -8.66 -11.90 -22.33
C GLY A 270 -10.19 -11.84 -22.39
N PHE A 271 -10.88 -11.71 -21.24
CA PHE A 271 -12.34 -11.57 -21.20
C PHE A 271 -12.76 -10.10 -21.04
N ASP A 272 -13.68 -9.63 -21.88
CA ASP A 272 -14.42 -8.38 -21.66
C ASP A 272 -15.81 -8.73 -21.09
N LEU A 273 -16.11 -8.19 -19.90
CA LEU A 273 -17.35 -8.44 -19.17
C LEU A 273 -18.41 -7.34 -19.41
N ASP A 274 -18.10 -6.34 -20.23
CA ASP A 274 -18.95 -5.16 -20.50
C ASP A 274 -19.41 -4.41 -19.24
N ILE A 275 -18.57 -4.42 -18.20
CA ILE A 275 -18.81 -3.66 -16.97
C ILE A 275 -18.34 -2.24 -17.16
N ASP A 276 -19.27 -1.30 -17.07
CA ASP A 276 -19.00 0.12 -16.97
C ASP A 276 -20.00 0.77 -16.00
N SER A 277 -19.51 1.21 -14.84
CA SER A 277 -20.35 1.84 -13.83
C SER A 277 -19.61 2.97 -13.10
N PRO A 278 -20.31 3.92 -12.46
CA PRO A 278 -19.67 5.02 -11.75
C PRO A 278 -18.69 4.62 -10.64
N ILE A 279 -18.78 3.38 -10.15
CA ILE A 279 -17.94 2.83 -9.07
C ILE A 279 -17.01 1.72 -9.55
N ALA A 280 -17.14 1.28 -10.81
CA ALA A 280 -16.26 0.33 -11.46
C ALA A 280 -16.19 0.67 -12.96
N PRO A 281 -15.49 1.76 -13.32
CA PRO A 281 -15.53 2.29 -14.67
C PRO A 281 -14.60 1.50 -15.61
N LYS A 282 -15.00 1.38 -16.89
CA LYS A 282 -14.36 0.49 -17.86
C LYS A 282 -12.89 0.82 -18.11
N GLU A 283 -12.50 2.09 -18.07
CA GLU A 283 -11.11 2.51 -18.29
C GLU A 283 -10.12 2.01 -17.21
N LEU A 284 -10.62 1.67 -16.03
CA LEU A 284 -9.81 1.06 -14.97
C LEU A 284 -9.72 -0.47 -15.14
N ILE A 285 -10.69 -1.10 -15.80
CA ILE A 285 -10.74 -2.55 -16.02
C ILE A 285 -9.83 -2.99 -17.16
N GLU A 286 -9.73 -2.21 -18.24
CA GLU A 286 -8.87 -2.51 -19.39
C GLU A 286 -7.43 -2.81 -18.96
N TYR A 287 -6.93 -4.02 -19.22
CA TYR A 287 -5.53 -4.36 -18.96
C TYR A 287 -4.65 -3.77 -20.05
N LYS A 288 -3.98 -2.67 -19.70
CA LYS A 288 -3.12 -1.91 -20.60
C LYS A 288 -1.91 -1.38 -19.82
N PRO A 289 -0.88 -2.23 -19.63
CA PRO A 289 0.37 -1.81 -19.01
C PRO A 289 0.93 -0.53 -19.64
N LEU A 290 1.58 0.30 -18.82
CA LEU A 290 2.38 1.40 -19.34
C LEU A 290 3.57 0.86 -20.14
N GLU A 291 4.01 1.62 -21.15
CA GLU A 291 5.22 1.31 -21.91
C GLU A 291 6.47 1.29 -21.01
N HIS A 292 6.50 2.18 -20.02
CA HIS A 292 7.57 2.30 -19.05
C HIS A 292 7.03 2.69 -17.68
N TYR A 293 7.60 2.11 -16.63
CA TYR A 293 7.32 2.46 -15.24
C TYR A 293 8.58 3.04 -14.60
N GLU A 294 8.43 4.19 -13.93
CA GLU A 294 9.55 4.86 -13.28
C GLU A 294 9.71 4.45 -11.83
N ASP A 295 10.94 4.16 -11.42
CA ASP A 295 11.33 4.04 -10.01
C ASP A 295 11.87 5.40 -9.53
N PRO A 296 11.09 6.18 -8.75
CA PRO A 296 11.46 7.54 -8.38
C PRO A 296 12.63 7.61 -7.39
N TYR A 297 12.99 6.50 -6.75
CA TYR A 297 14.07 6.43 -5.78
C TYR A 297 15.09 5.36 -6.17
N ASP A 298 16.38 5.66 -6.05
CA ASP A 298 17.45 4.77 -6.52
C ASP A 298 17.43 3.39 -5.83
N PHE A 299 17.08 3.32 -4.55
CA PHE A 299 17.00 2.04 -3.82
C PHE A 299 15.94 1.09 -4.40
N MET A 300 14.90 1.61 -5.06
CA MET A 300 13.86 0.76 -5.68
C MET A 300 14.40 -0.03 -6.88
N LYS A 301 15.42 0.53 -7.55
CA LYS A 301 16.07 -0.06 -8.72
C LYS A 301 17.01 -1.22 -8.34
N GLU A 302 17.37 -1.31 -7.06
CA GLU A 302 18.22 -2.38 -6.52
C GLU A 302 17.44 -3.69 -6.27
N PHE A 303 16.10 -3.62 -6.25
CA PHE A 303 15.26 -4.79 -6.01
C PHE A 303 15.18 -5.69 -7.25
N ASP A 304 15.38 -6.99 -7.02
CA ASP A 304 15.41 -8.02 -8.04
C ASP A 304 14.24 -8.99 -7.83
N TYR A 305 13.25 -8.95 -8.73
CA TYR A 305 12.05 -9.79 -8.65
C TYR A 305 12.34 -11.29 -8.83
N ASP A 306 13.50 -11.65 -9.37
CA ASP A 306 13.88 -13.05 -9.59
C ASP A 306 14.53 -13.69 -8.34
N LYS A 307 14.75 -12.91 -7.27
CA LYS A 307 15.29 -13.39 -5.99
C LYS A 307 14.20 -13.50 -4.92
N PRO A 308 14.39 -14.40 -3.93
CA PRO A 308 13.50 -14.45 -2.77
C PRO A 308 13.40 -13.09 -2.08
N LEU A 309 12.20 -12.70 -1.66
CA LEU A 309 11.97 -11.45 -0.94
C LEU A 309 12.80 -11.40 0.36
N GLU A 310 13.05 -12.55 0.98
CA GLU A 310 13.88 -12.70 2.16
C GLU A 310 15.30 -12.16 1.98
N ASP A 311 15.89 -12.27 0.80
CA ASP A 311 17.23 -11.75 0.52
C ASP A 311 17.26 -10.22 0.66
N TRP A 312 16.24 -9.55 0.10
CA TRP A 312 16.05 -8.11 0.25
C TRP A 312 15.84 -7.73 1.72
N ILE A 313 14.95 -8.43 2.43
CA ILE A 313 14.64 -8.18 3.83
C ILE A 313 15.89 -8.34 4.71
N ASN A 314 16.67 -9.39 4.49
CA ASN A 314 17.88 -9.67 5.24
C ASN A 314 18.96 -8.59 5.00
N ALA A 315 19.16 -8.16 3.75
CA ALA A 315 20.08 -7.07 3.43
C ALA A 315 19.72 -5.77 4.17
N TRP A 316 18.43 -5.44 4.29
CA TRP A 316 17.99 -4.28 5.06
C TRP A 316 18.12 -4.47 6.58
N LYS A 317 17.87 -5.67 7.09
CA LYS A 317 18.11 -6.01 8.51
C LYS A 317 19.58 -5.86 8.89
N GLU A 318 20.49 -6.31 8.03
CA GLU A 318 21.93 -6.13 8.19
C GLU A 318 22.32 -4.65 8.16
N LYS A 319 21.86 -3.90 7.15
CA LYS A 319 22.10 -2.45 7.05
C LYS A 319 21.60 -1.67 8.27
N MET A 320 20.46 -2.07 8.83
CA MET A 320 19.94 -1.52 10.10
C MET A 320 20.82 -1.89 11.30
N ALA A 321 21.34 -3.13 11.36
CA ALA A 321 22.21 -3.56 12.43
C ALA A 321 23.55 -2.78 12.44
N GLU A 322 24.11 -2.50 11.26
CA GLU A 322 25.35 -1.72 11.11
C GLU A 322 25.21 -0.23 11.47
N SER A 323 23.99 0.32 11.37
CA SER A 323 23.73 1.73 11.65
C SER A 323 23.59 2.01 13.16
N LYS A 324 23.12 1.03 13.96
CA LYS A 324 22.90 1.16 15.40
C LYS A 324 24.15 1.55 16.22
N PRO A 325 25.34 0.94 16.03
CA PRO A 325 26.55 1.35 16.75
C PRO A 325 26.98 2.79 16.41
N LYS A 326 26.81 3.22 15.15
CA LYS A 326 27.13 4.60 14.72
C LYS A 326 26.23 5.61 15.43
N GLU A 327 24.99 5.24 15.74
CA GLU A 327 24.06 6.04 16.53
C GLU A 327 24.48 6.14 18.01
N GLU A 328 24.80 5.03 18.66
CA GLU A 328 25.26 5.04 20.06
C GLU A 328 26.52 5.89 20.23
N LEU A 329 27.46 5.81 19.29
CA LEU A 329 28.65 6.65 19.24
C LEU A 329 28.32 8.13 19.04
N LYS A 330 27.36 8.48 18.19
CA LYS A 330 26.89 9.86 18.00
C LYS A 330 26.14 10.39 19.24
N LYS A 331 25.26 9.59 19.85
CA LYS A 331 24.56 9.93 21.10
C LYS A 331 25.54 10.13 22.25
N LYS A 332 26.54 9.26 22.41
CA LYS A 332 27.63 9.43 23.40
C LYS A 332 28.45 10.70 23.16
N LYS A 333 28.74 11.06 21.90
CA LYS A 333 29.43 12.32 21.57
C LYS A 333 28.56 13.57 21.79
N ALA A 334 27.27 13.50 21.48
CA ALA A 334 26.31 14.59 21.69
C ALA A 334 25.99 14.83 23.18
N PHE A 335 26.03 13.78 24.00
CA PHE A 335 25.82 13.86 25.46
C PHE A 335 27.05 14.36 26.22
N CYS A 336 28.22 14.48 25.56
CA CYS A 336 29.47 14.94 26.19
C CYS A 336 30.10 16.18 25.52
N PRO A 337 29.48 17.38 25.57
CA PRO A 337 30.21 18.64 25.40
C PRO A 337 30.98 19.04 26.67
N TRP A 338 30.56 18.56 27.85
CA TRP A 338 31.12 18.99 29.14
C TRP A 338 32.30 18.11 29.62
N PHE A 339 32.23 16.78 29.45
CA PHE A 339 33.28 15.87 29.93
C PHE A 339 34.60 15.98 29.15
N SER A 340 34.57 16.30 27.86
CA SER A 340 35.78 16.55 27.07
C SER A 340 36.50 17.84 27.51
N LYS A 341 35.74 18.86 27.93
CA LYS A 341 36.28 20.11 28.47
C LYS A 341 36.83 19.91 29.89
N VAL A 342 36.16 19.11 30.73
CA VAL A 342 36.62 18.78 32.09
C VAL A 342 37.88 17.90 32.05
N LYS A 343 37.99 16.94 31.13
CA LYS A 343 39.19 16.10 30.99
C LYS A 343 40.42 16.92 30.59
N ASN A 344 40.28 17.86 29.65
CA ASN A 344 41.35 18.78 29.25
C ASN A 344 41.74 19.76 30.37
N ILE A 345 40.80 20.20 31.21
CA ILE A 345 41.09 21.06 32.37
C ILE A 345 41.82 20.26 33.48
N VAL A 346 41.43 19.01 33.73
CA VAL A 346 42.06 18.15 34.75
C VAL A 346 43.47 17.71 34.32
N GLU A 347 43.69 17.44 33.02
CA GLU A 347 45.05 17.17 32.50
C GLU A 347 45.93 18.43 32.49
N ALA A 348 45.39 19.60 32.16
CA ALA A 348 46.13 20.88 32.24
C ALA A 348 46.52 21.24 33.69
N ILE A 349 45.64 20.98 34.66
CA ILE A 349 45.94 21.20 36.09
C ILE A 349 47.00 20.22 36.60
N ARG A 350 47.02 18.97 36.13
CA ARG A 350 48.07 17.99 36.47
C ARG A 350 49.46 18.41 35.98
N VAL A 351 49.56 19.00 34.78
CA VAL A 351 50.86 19.47 34.25
C VAL A 351 51.38 20.70 35.02
N ILE A 352 50.48 21.58 35.50
CA ILE A 352 50.85 22.78 36.27
C ILE A 352 51.30 22.43 37.70
N TYR A 353 50.71 21.40 38.33
CA TYR A 353 51.05 21.02 39.71
C TYR A 353 52.21 20.03 39.85
N PHE A 354 52.64 19.35 38.77
CA PHE A 354 53.77 18.40 38.80
C PHE A 354 55.05 18.90 38.14
N THR A 355 55.15 20.19 37.80
CA THR A 355 56.41 20.84 37.33
C THR A 355 57.00 21.84 38.34
N LYS A 356 56.48 21.87 39.57
CA LYS A 356 57.11 22.53 40.72
C LYS A 356 57.22 21.55 41.88
N ASN A 357 58.23 20.69 41.83
CA ASN A 357 59.07 20.26 42.94
C ASN A 357 60.26 19.49 42.40
#